data_AF-A0A1G3IL76-F1
#
_entry.id   AF-A0A1G3IL76-F1
#
_cell.length_a   1.000
_cell.length_b   1.000
_cell.length_c   1.000
_cell.angle_alpha   90.00
_cell.angle_beta   90.00
_cell.angle_gamma   90.00
#
_symmetry.space_group_name_H-M   'P 1'
#
loop_
_entity.id
_entity.type
_entity.pdbx_description
1 polymer ?
#
loop_
_entity_poly.entity_id
_entity_poly.type
_entity_poly.pdbx_seq_one_letter_code
_entity_poly.pdbx_strand_id
1 'polypeptide(L)'
;MNFSTNYIIFPPNKALERAIANSIGMLSAEAATAAAPDTKVAVADNFRYARGNYEQHRFSARVYENLREALEAALADTADTGDLAAKISRAQEPLVWAETQNNLGNILAALGQQRRDAALFEQATLCFGKALEEFTQEGSPLEWAATQYNLGTANQSLGRLLEATPPLKIAVDAYTNALLVWTREKSPEEWMYTMHQLGATLHTFGKQLKGNRQFQKSVVAYKNALAALDADDYALELVATHNNRAAALHHLGESEENPDRLKEAINSYELALTVSMEQQLPIHVAVISRVNKATVQNVLAQMTNDAVLAEEVADEFEVILECFPHALQPLCLKHCEEQLKKAQSQLNVI
;
A
#
# COMPACT_ATOMS: atom_id res chain seq x y z
N MET A 1 18.55 -10.19 11.27
CA MET A 1 17.47 -9.32 10.77
C MET A 1 17.09 -9.83 9.41
N ASN A 2 15.84 -10.27 9.22
CA ASN A 2 15.37 -10.67 7.90
C ASN A 2 15.06 -9.38 7.12
N PHE A 3 15.75 -9.13 6.00
CA PHE A 3 15.42 -8.07 5.04
C PHE A 3 14.44 -8.62 4.00
N SER A 4 13.68 -7.74 3.36
CA SER A 4 12.73 -8.17 2.34
C SER A 4 13.50 -8.57 1.08
N THR A 5 13.15 -9.72 0.50
CA THR A 5 13.67 -10.12 -0.81
C THR A 5 12.97 -9.40 -1.95
N ASN A 6 11.73 -8.93 -1.71
CA ASN A 6 10.90 -8.21 -2.68
C ASN A 6 10.34 -6.94 -2.02
N TYR A 7 10.66 -5.78 -2.56
CA TYR A 7 10.17 -4.49 -2.06
C TYR A 7 8.84 -4.13 -2.72
N ILE A 8 7.87 -3.73 -1.91
CA ILE A 8 6.52 -3.35 -2.36
C ILE A 8 6.44 -1.83 -2.44
N ILE A 9 5.79 -1.34 -3.50
CA ILE A 9 5.51 0.07 -3.71
C ILE A 9 4.06 0.34 -3.33
N PHE A 10 3.83 1.33 -2.48
CA PHE A 10 2.51 1.74 -2.02
C PHE A 10 2.08 3.04 -2.72
N PRO A 11 1.01 3.02 -3.53
CA PRO A 11 0.46 4.23 -4.11
C PRO A 11 -0.22 5.09 -3.01
N PRO A 12 -0.52 6.38 -3.31
CA PRO A 12 -1.13 7.28 -2.36
C PRO A 12 -2.52 6.81 -1.93
N ASN A 13 -2.83 6.98 -0.65
CA ASN A 13 -4.12 6.66 -0.09
C ASN A 13 -5.09 7.84 -0.24
N LYS A 14 -5.81 7.87 -1.37
CA LYS A 14 -6.83 8.89 -1.66
C LYS A 14 -7.96 8.90 -0.62
N ALA A 15 -8.30 7.77 0.01
CA ALA A 15 -9.34 7.72 1.02
C ALA A 15 -8.91 8.46 2.30
N LEU A 16 -7.65 8.32 2.72
CA LEU A 16 -7.07 9.10 3.82
C LEU A 16 -7.04 10.59 3.49
N GLU A 17 -6.63 10.97 2.28
CA GLU A 17 -6.63 12.40 1.89
C GLU A 17 -8.03 13.01 1.90
N ARG A 18 -9.05 12.27 1.45
CA ARG A 18 -10.45 12.67 1.55
C ARG A 18 -10.90 12.80 3.01
N ALA A 19 -10.56 11.84 3.87
CA ALA A 19 -10.90 11.88 5.30
C ALA A 19 -10.27 13.09 6.02
N ILE A 20 -9.03 13.44 5.67
CA ILE A 20 -8.36 14.64 6.19
C ILE A 20 -9.05 15.90 5.67
N ALA A 21 -9.32 15.98 4.37
CA ALA A 21 -9.98 17.13 3.75
C ALA A 21 -11.37 17.39 4.32
N ASN A 22 -12.17 16.34 4.55
CA ASN A 22 -13.52 16.46 5.09
C ASN A 22 -13.50 16.90 6.56
N SER A 23 -12.44 16.56 7.30
CA SER A 23 -12.35 16.82 8.74
C SER A 23 -11.55 18.09 9.10
N ILE A 24 -10.82 18.69 8.14
CA ILE A 24 -9.91 19.81 8.42
C ILE A 24 -10.62 21.05 8.96
N GLY A 25 -11.89 21.25 8.59
CA GLY A 25 -12.73 22.35 9.08
C GLY A 25 -13.09 22.25 10.56
N MET A 26 -12.83 21.10 11.20
CA MET A 26 -13.05 20.89 12.63
C MET A 26 -11.87 21.39 13.49
N LEU A 27 -10.76 21.80 12.87
CA LEU A 27 -9.57 22.26 13.55
C LEU A 27 -9.58 23.78 13.76
N SER A 28 -8.77 24.26 14.71
CA SER A 28 -8.47 25.70 14.81
C SER A 28 -7.76 26.21 13.55
N ALA A 29 -7.81 27.52 13.28
CA ALA A 29 -7.14 28.10 12.13
C ALA A 29 -5.62 27.81 12.12
N GLU A 30 -4.98 27.83 13.30
CA GLU A 30 -3.57 27.50 13.46
C GLU A 30 -3.31 26.01 13.15
N ALA A 31 -4.13 25.11 13.69
CA ALA A 31 -3.99 23.68 13.48
C ALA A 31 -4.27 23.27 12.02
N ALA A 32 -5.27 23.88 11.38
CA ALA A 32 -5.56 23.70 9.96
C ALA A 32 -4.42 24.24 9.07
N THR A 33 -3.82 25.37 9.42
CA THR A 33 -2.65 25.90 8.70
C THR A 33 -1.44 24.96 8.82
N ALA A 34 -1.23 24.37 9.99
CA ALA A 34 -0.16 23.39 10.23
C ALA A 34 -0.38 22.05 9.51
N ALA A 35 -1.58 21.79 8.98
CA ALA A 35 -1.88 20.63 8.15
C ALA A 35 -1.34 20.75 6.72
N ALA A 36 -1.00 21.95 6.26
CA ALA A 36 -0.38 22.15 4.95
C ALA A 36 1.00 21.46 4.90
N PRO A 37 1.33 20.75 3.81
CA PRO A 37 2.65 20.16 3.66
C PRO A 37 3.69 21.28 3.53
N ASP A 38 4.85 21.10 4.16
CA ASP A 38 5.95 22.04 3.96
C ASP A 38 6.57 21.80 2.58
N THR A 39 6.26 22.69 1.64
CA THR A 39 6.79 22.68 0.28
C THR A 39 7.93 23.67 0.09
N LYS A 40 8.34 24.39 1.14
CA LYS A 40 9.36 25.45 1.04
C LYS A 40 10.78 24.91 1.01
N VAL A 41 10.98 23.68 1.48
CA VAL A 41 12.27 23.02 1.52
C VAL A 41 12.16 21.70 0.78
N ALA A 42 13.16 21.39 -0.05
CA ALA A 42 13.31 20.06 -0.59
C ALA A 42 13.53 19.08 0.58
N VAL A 43 12.48 18.36 0.95
CA VAL A 43 12.57 17.33 1.98
C VAL A 43 13.28 16.13 1.36
N ALA A 44 14.28 15.60 2.06
CA ALA A 44 14.92 14.35 1.67
C ALA A 44 13.86 13.26 1.43
N ASP A 45 14.09 12.44 0.42
CA ASP A 45 13.21 11.34 0.08
C ASP A 45 13.25 10.27 1.18
N ASN A 46 12.30 10.36 2.11
CA ASN A 46 12.18 9.43 3.24
C ASN A 46 11.50 8.11 2.81
N PHE A 47 11.73 7.67 1.57
CA PHE A 47 11.24 6.42 1.00
C PHE A 47 9.72 6.26 1.14
N ARG A 48 9.00 7.33 0.80
CA ARG A 48 7.57 7.46 1.14
C ARG A 48 6.76 6.27 0.63
N TYR A 49 7.04 5.85 -0.59
CA TYR A 49 6.33 4.79 -1.30
C TYR A 49 6.68 3.37 -0.81
N ALA A 50 7.50 3.23 0.24
CA ALA A 50 7.82 1.96 0.89
C ALA A 50 7.30 1.88 2.34
N ARG A 51 6.60 2.90 2.85
CA ARG A 51 6.22 2.98 4.29
C ARG A 51 4.90 2.28 4.64
N GLY A 52 4.00 2.05 3.68
CA GLY A 52 2.77 1.26 3.88
C GLY A 52 1.53 1.84 3.20
N ASN A 53 0.35 1.38 3.61
CA ASN A 53 -0.92 1.65 2.93
C ASN A 53 -1.52 3.04 3.23
N TYR A 54 -1.01 3.79 4.21
CA TYR A 54 -1.53 5.10 4.63
C TYR A 54 -0.64 6.27 4.22
N GLU A 55 0.05 6.12 3.09
CA GLU A 55 0.88 7.19 2.54
C GLU A 55 0.02 8.23 1.82
N GLN A 56 0.26 9.50 2.12
CA GLN A 56 -0.41 10.64 1.51
C GLN A 56 0.58 11.78 1.31
N HIS A 57 0.33 12.64 0.32
CA HIS A 57 1.25 13.71 -0.05
C HIS A 57 0.63 15.10 0.06
N ARG A 58 -0.69 15.18 0.17
CA ARG A 58 -1.43 16.43 0.21
C ARG A 58 -1.38 17.14 1.57
N PHE A 59 -1.10 16.43 2.65
CA PHE A 59 -1.17 16.95 4.02
C PHE A 59 0.07 16.60 4.85
N SER A 60 0.31 17.37 5.90
CA SER A 60 1.31 17.04 6.92
C SER A 60 0.80 15.92 7.83
N ALA A 61 1.59 14.86 8.04
CA ALA A 61 1.25 13.79 8.99
C ALA A 61 1.06 14.28 10.45
N ARG A 62 1.50 15.50 10.77
CA ARG A 62 1.26 16.14 12.07
C ARG A 62 -0.21 16.43 12.33
N VAL A 63 -1.05 16.44 11.29
CA VAL A 63 -2.48 16.73 11.42
C VAL A 63 -3.27 15.60 12.10
N TYR A 64 -2.73 14.37 12.11
CA TYR A 64 -3.49 13.20 12.51
C TYR A 64 -3.95 13.23 13.97
N GLU A 65 -3.12 13.69 14.90
CA GLU A 65 -3.52 13.72 16.33
C GLU A 65 -4.63 14.75 16.57
N ASN A 66 -4.48 15.95 16.01
CA ASN A 66 -5.49 17.00 16.13
C ASN A 66 -6.83 16.57 15.51
N LEU A 67 -6.80 15.89 14.37
CA LEU A 67 -8.01 15.37 13.73
C LEU A 67 -8.64 14.25 14.53
N ARG A 68 -7.83 13.33 15.09
CA ARG A 68 -8.34 12.28 15.96
C ARG A 68 -9.10 12.89 17.13
N GLU A 69 -8.50 13.85 17.83
CA GLU A 69 -9.11 14.52 18.98
C GLU A 69 -10.39 15.27 18.59
N ALA A 70 -10.39 16.02 17.48
CA ALA A 70 -11.56 16.76 17.01
C ALA A 70 -12.71 15.82 16.61
N LEU A 71 -12.41 14.72 15.92
CA LEU A 71 -13.41 13.72 15.52
C LEU A 71 -13.96 12.95 16.72
N GLU A 72 -13.10 12.54 17.66
CA GLU A 72 -13.52 11.91 18.93
C GLU A 72 -14.42 12.85 19.75
N ALA A 73 -14.07 14.13 19.84
CA ALA A 73 -14.86 15.14 20.55
C ALA A 73 -16.24 15.35 19.89
N ALA A 74 -16.31 15.37 18.55
CA ALA A 74 -17.57 15.51 17.83
C ALA A 74 -18.50 14.29 17.98
N LEU A 75 -17.93 13.10 18.20
CA LEU A 75 -18.63 11.84 18.42
C LEU A 75 -18.94 11.55 19.90
N ALA A 76 -18.47 12.39 20.84
CA ALA A 76 -18.62 12.16 22.27
C ALA A 76 -20.07 12.41 22.72
N ASP A 77 -20.68 11.35 23.27
CA ASP A 77 -22.02 11.41 23.86
C ASP A 77 -21.90 11.88 25.33
N THR A 78 -21.82 13.18 25.55
CA THR A 78 -21.81 13.76 26.90
C THR A 78 -22.97 14.72 27.08
N ALA A 79 -23.89 14.35 27.97
CA ALA A 79 -25.02 15.15 28.40
C ALA A 79 -24.64 16.39 29.23
N ASP A 80 -23.36 16.67 29.48
CA ASP A 80 -22.97 17.62 30.54
C ASP A 80 -21.63 18.36 30.31
N THR A 81 -21.33 18.78 29.08
CA THR A 81 -20.26 19.75 28.83
C THR A 81 -20.79 20.90 27.99
N GLY A 82 -20.89 22.07 28.60
CA GLY A 82 -21.38 23.33 28.00
C GLY A 82 -20.43 23.95 26.97
N ASP A 83 -19.80 23.11 26.14
CA ASP A 83 -18.91 23.54 25.07
C ASP A 83 -19.66 23.62 23.73
N LEU A 84 -19.41 24.68 22.97
CA LEU A 84 -20.21 25.11 21.82
C LEU A 84 -19.83 24.40 20.51
N ALA A 85 -19.23 23.22 20.57
CA ALA A 85 -18.97 22.41 19.38
C ALA A 85 -20.26 21.69 18.97
N ALA A 86 -20.64 21.77 17.69
CA ALA A 86 -21.78 21.04 17.16
C ALA A 86 -21.51 19.53 17.28
N LYS A 87 -22.18 18.86 18.24
CA LYS A 87 -22.04 17.42 18.48
C LYS A 87 -22.86 16.64 17.46
N ILE A 88 -22.29 15.56 16.92
CA ILE A 88 -22.93 14.74 15.88
C ILE A 88 -23.61 13.56 16.57
N SER A 89 -24.94 13.58 16.63
CA SER A 89 -25.72 12.51 17.26
C SER A 89 -26.13 11.44 16.26
N ARG A 90 -25.83 10.17 16.56
CA ARG A 90 -26.29 9.03 15.75
C ARG A 90 -27.82 9.01 15.57
N ALA A 91 -28.58 9.42 16.58
CA ALA A 91 -30.04 9.38 16.53
C ALA A 91 -30.66 10.49 15.68
N GLN A 92 -29.99 11.64 15.58
CA GLN A 92 -30.50 12.81 14.84
C GLN A 92 -29.95 12.84 13.40
N GLU A 93 -28.68 12.48 13.22
CA GLU A 93 -27.95 12.58 11.96
C GLU A 93 -27.12 11.30 11.70
N PRO A 94 -27.77 10.13 11.53
CA PRO A 94 -27.09 8.83 11.47
C PRO A 94 -26.03 8.74 10.37
N LEU A 95 -26.30 9.30 9.20
CA LEU A 95 -25.37 9.28 8.07
C LEU A 95 -24.14 10.16 8.30
N VAL A 96 -24.32 11.35 8.91
CA VAL A 96 -23.21 12.25 9.25
C VAL A 96 -22.36 11.63 10.37
N TRP A 97 -23.00 11.01 11.35
CA TRP A 97 -22.32 10.25 12.40
C TRP A 97 -21.47 9.11 11.81
N ALA A 98 -22.02 8.35 10.87
CA ALA A 98 -21.31 7.27 10.20
C ALA A 98 -20.14 7.76 9.33
N GLU A 99 -20.31 8.87 8.60
CA GLU A 99 -19.20 9.50 7.87
C GLU A 99 -18.08 9.93 8.82
N THR A 100 -18.44 10.52 9.95
CA THR A 100 -17.48 10.95 10.98
C THR A 100 -16.73 9.77 11.59
N GLN A 101 -17.41 8.64 11.86
CA GLN A 101 -16.77 7.39 12.26
C GLN A 101 -15.82 6.86 11.19
N ASN A 102 -16.22 6.86 9.91
CA ASN A 102 -15.36 6.42 8.82
C ASN A 102 -14.11 7.32 8.65
N ASN A 103 -14.25 8.63 8.83
CA ASN A 103 -13.11 9.55 8.82
C ASN A 103 -12.18 9.30 10.01
N LEU A 104 -12.72 9.14 11.22
CA LEU A 104 -11.95 8.79 12.41
C LEU A 104 -11.18 7.48 12.22
N GLY A 105 -11.81 6.46 11.64
CA GLY A 105 -11.15 5.19 11.32
C GLY A 105 -9.93 5.36 10.40
N ASN A 106 -10.03 6.19 9.37
CA ASN A 106 -8.89 6.48 8.48
C ASN A 106 -7.74 7.17 9.23
N ILE A 107 -8.06 8.16 10.08
CA ILE A 107 -7.05 8.89 10.87
C ILE A 107 -6.37 7.96 11.89
N LEU A 108 -7.14 7.14 12.60
CA LEU A 108 -6.61 6.14 13.55
C LEU A 108 -5.70 5.13 12.86
N ALA A 109 -6.09 4.63 11.68
CA ALA A 109 -5.26 3.68 10.94
C ALA A 109 -3.96 4.32 10.41
N ALA A 110 -4.00 5.61 10.00
CA ALA A 110 -2.80 6.35 9.64
C ALA A 110 -1.85 6.53 10.85
N LEU A 111 -2.39 6.83 12.04
CA LEU A 111 -1.62 6.85 13.29
C LEU A 111 -1.06 5.47 13.64
N GLY A 112 -1.84 4.40 13.44
CA GLY A 112 -1.41 3.01 13.62
C GLY A 112 -0.23 2.65 12.74
N GLN A 113 -0.22 3.09 11.48
CA GLN A 113 0.93 2.92 10.59
C GLN A 113 2.14 3.72 11.09
N GLN A 114 1.96 5.00 11.42
CA GLN A 114 3.04 5.88 11.86
C GLN A 114 3.71 5.38 13.15
N ARG A 115 2.93 4.85 14.09
CA ARG A 115 3.40 4.38 15.41
C ARG A 115 3.72 2.88 15.44
N ARG A 116 3.39 2.14 14.36
CA ARG A 116 3.41 0.68 14.30
C ARG A 116 2.62 0.04 15.44
N ASP A 117 1.43 0.57 15.69
CA ASP A 117 0.57 0.20 16.81
C ASP A 117 -0.68 -0.57 16.34
N ALA A 118 -0.78 -1.83 16.76
CA ALA A 118 -1.90 -2.71 16.42
C ALA A 118 -3.22 -2.23 17.04
N ALA A 119 -3.20 -1.67 18.25
CA ALA A 119 -4.41 -1.23 18.94
C ALA A 119 -5.08 -0.07 18.22
N LEU A 120 -4.32 0.81 17.57
CA LEU A 120 -4.86 1.89 16.73
C LEU A 120 -5.53 1.35 15.46
N PHE A 121 -4.99 0.31 14.84
CA PHE A 121 -5.68 -0.36 13.73
C PHE A 121 -6.97 -1.04 14.19
N GLU A 122 -6.98 -1.68 15.36
CA GLU A 122 -8.18 -2.29 15.94
C GLU A 122 -9.26 -1.24 16.27
N GLN A 123 -8.86 -0.07 16.78
CA GLN A 123 -9.79 1.04 16.98
C GLN A 123 -10.34 1.55 15.64
N ALA A 124 -9.52 1.62 14.60
CA ALA A 124 -9.97 1.98 13.27
C ALA A 124 -11.01 0.99 12.71
N THR A 125 -10.78 -0.32 12.87
CA THR A 125 -11.75 -1.35 12.42
C THR A 125 -13.08 -1.26 13.18
N LEU A 126 -13.06 -0.91 14.47
CA LEU A 126 -14.28 -0.62 15.23
C LEU A 126 -15.03 0.60 14.70
N CYS A 127 -14.33 1.67 14.33
CA CYS A 127 -14.95 2.86 13.74
C CYS A 127 -15.61 2.54 12.38
N PHE A 128 -14.93 1.80 11.51
CA PHE A 128 -15.52 1.35 10.25
C PHE A 128 -16.72 0.40 10.48
N GLY A 129 -16.64 -0.48 11.47
CA GLY A 129 -17.76 -1.35 11.85
C GLY A 129 -19.00 -0.55 12.25
N LYS A 130 -18.82 0.49 13.08
CA LYS A 130 -19.89 1.43 13.46
C LYS A 130 -20.49 2.16 12.26
N ALA A 131 -19.65 2.64 11.34
CA ALA A 131 -20.14 3.29 10.11
C ALA A 131 -20.97 2.33 9.23
N LEU A 132 -20.58 1.06 9.15
CA LEU A 132 -21.30 0.00 8.42
C LEU A 132 -22.62 -0.43 9.09
N GLU A 133 -22.93 0.01 10.31
CA GLU A 133 -24.26 -0.17 10.90
C GLU A 133 -25.30 0.77 10.27
N GLU A 134 -24.88 1.93 9.78
CA GLU A 134 -25.74 2.94 9.16
C GLU A 134 -25.63 2.91 7.62
N PHE A 135 -24.40 2.82 7.10
CA PHE A 135 -24.19 2.62 5.67
C PHE A 135 -24.45 1.17 5.33
N THR A 136 -25.46 0.94 4.48
CA THR A 136 -25.84 -0.39 4.00
C THR A 136 -25.67 -0.48 2.49
N GLN A 137 -25.50 -1.70 1.97
CA GLN A 137 -25.32 -1.91 0.53
C GLN A 137 -26.54 -1.39 -0.27
N GLU A 138 -27.75 -1.50 0.27
CA GLU A 138 -28.98 -1.06 -0.39
C GLU A 138 -29.26 0.44 -0.16
N GLY A 139 -29.05 0.94 1.05
CA GLY A 139 -29.42 2.31 1.43
C GLY A 139 -28.37 3.36 1.08
N SER A 140 -27.09 3.00 1.16
CA SER A 140 -25.95 3.89 0.94
C SER A 140 -24.81 3.14 0.24
N PRO A 141 -25.03 2.62 -1.00
CA PRO A 141 -24.12 1.68 -1.65
C PRO A 141 -22.69 2.21 -1.78
N LEU A 142 -22.52 3.49 -2.11
CA LEU A 142 -21.20 4.09 -2.34
C LEU A 142 -20.43 4.29 -1.04
N GLU A 143 -21.09 4.78 0.00
CA GLU A 143 -20.53 4.97 1.33
C GLU A 143 -20.21 3.63 1.99
N TRP A 144 -21.07 2.63 1.80
CA TRP A 144 -20.83 1.26 2.25
C TRP A 144 -19.59 0.68 1.58
N ALA A 145 -19.46 0.79 0.25
CA ALA A 145 -18.29 0.30 -0.48
C ALA A 145 -16.99 1.02 -0.07
N ALA A 146 -17.05 2.34 0.12
CA ALA A 146 -15.92 3.12 0.62
C ALA A 146 -15.49 2.68 2.02
N THR A 147 -16.45 2.42 2.91
CA THR A 147 -16.17 1.97 4.27
C THR A 147 -15.61 0.55 4.28
N GLN A 148 -16.10 -0.35 3.42
CA GLN A 148 -15.53 -1.69 3.21
C GLN A 148 -14.09 -1.64 2.70
N TYR A 149 -13.79 -0.76 1.73
CA TYR A 149 -12.43 -0.55 1.25
C TYR A 149 -11.48 -0.07 2.36
N ASN A 150 -11.92 0.87 3.19
CA ASN A 150 -11.12 1.38 4.32
C ASN A 150 -10.91 0.30 5.40
N LEU A 151 -11.96 -0.47 5.71
CA LEU A 151 -11.87 -1.63 6.61
C LEU A 151 -10.86 -2.65 6.09
N GLY A 152 -10.85 -2.90 4.78
CA GLY A 152 -9.88 -3.76 4.11
C GLY A 152 -8.44 -3.24 4.26
N THR A 153 -8.25 -1.93 4.06
CA THR A 153 -6.92 -1.28 4.16
C THR A 153 -6.35 -1.34 5.58
N ALA A 154 -7.19 -1.12 6.60
CA ALA A 154 -6.79 -1.24 8.00
C ALA A 154 -6.42 -2.68 8.38
N ASN A 155 -7.26 -3.66 8.01
CA ASN A 155 -7.01 -5.07 8.30
C ASN A 155 -5.81 -5.64 7.54
N GLN A 156 -5.56 -5.20 6.31
CA GLN A 156 -4.36 -5.53 5.55
C GLN A 156 -3.11 -5.06 6.30
N SER A 157 -3.12 -3.81 6.78
CA SER A 157 -2.01 -3.22 7.52
C SER A 157 -1.78 -3.92 8.87
N LEU A 158 -2.86 -4.23 9.59
CA LEU A 158 -2.84 -4.99 10.84
C LEU A 158 -2.28 -6.40 10.64
N GLY A 159 -2.75 -7.12 9.61
CA GLY A 159 -2.29 -8.48 9.30
C GLY A 159 -0.81 -8.51 8.90
N ARG A 160 -0.31 -7.46 8.23
CA ARG A 160 1.13 -7.30 7.96
C ARG A 160 1.90 -7.01 9.24
N LEU A 161 1.41 -6.11 10.10
CA LEU A 161 2.09 -5.73 11.35
C LEU A 161 2.21 -6.91 12.32
N LEU A 162 1.14 -7.68 12.47
CA LEU A 162 1.08 -8.84 13.36
C LEU A 162 1.64 -10.13 12.74
N GLU A 163 1.99 -10.10 11.45
CA GLU A 163 2.33 -11.29 10.66
C GLU A 163 1.25 -12.39 10.75
N ALA A 164 -0.02 -11.97 10.80
CA ALA A 164 -1.15 -12.84 11.09
C ALA A 164 -2.19 -12.86 9.95
N THR A 165 -2.72 -14.05 9.67
CA THR A 165 -3.67 -14.29 8.58
C THR A 165 -5.12 -13.90 8.85
N PRO A 166 -5.67 -13.91 10.10
CA PRO A 166 -7.06 -13.56 10.32
C PRO A 166 -7.44 -12.14 9.85
N PRO A 167 -6.65 -11.08 10.14
CA PRO A 167 -6.93 -9.76 9.58
C PRO A 167 -6.84 -9.75 8.05
N LEU A 168 -5.90 -10.49 7.44
CA LEU A 168 -5.82 -10.54 5.97
C LEU A 168 -7.05 -11.18 5.33
N LYS A 169 -7.67 -12.16 5.98
CA LYS A 169 -8.94 -12.73 5.52
C LYS A 169 -10.06 -11.69 5.55
N ILE A 170 -10.19 -10.95 6.65
CA ILE A 170 -11.16 -9.85 6.77
C ILE A 170 -10.92 -8.80 5.67
N ALA A 171 -9.66 -8.49 5.37
CA ALA A 171 -9.33 -7.55 4.32
C ALA A 171 -9.76 -8.04 2.92
N VAL A 172 -9.53 -9.31 2.59
CA VAL A 172 -10.00 -9.90 1.33
C VAL A 172 -11.52 -9.84 1.23
N ASP A 173 -12.23 -10.19 2.30
CA ASP A 173 -13.70 -10.17 2.32
C ASP A 173 -14.23 -8.73 2.15
N ALA A 174 -13.64 -7.75 2.83
CA ALA A 174 -14.04 -6.34 2.75
C ALA A 174 -13.79 -5.73 1.35
N TYR A 175 -12.63 -5.99 0.73
CA TYR A 175 -12.39 -5.54 -0.65
C TYR A 175 -13.34 -6.23 -1.64
N THR A 176 -13.66 -7.51 -1.44
CA THR A 176 -14.62 -8.23 -2.29
C THR A 176 -16.02 -7.64 -2.15
N ASN A 177 -16.42 -7.23 -0.94
CA ASN A 177 -17.67 -6.52 -0.68
C ASN A 177 -17.72 -5.19 -1.43
N ALA A 178 -16.66 -4.37 -1.35
CA ALA A 178 -16.59 -3.10 -2.08
C ALA A 178 -16.77 -3.30 -3.61
N LEU A 179 -16.21 -4.38 -4.17
CA LEU A 179 -16.33 -4.76 -5.58
C LEU A 179 -17.74 -5.23 -5.99
N LEU A 180 -18.67 -5.45 -5.06
CA LEU A 180 -20.08 -5.69 -5.39
C LEU A 180 -20.78 -4.41 -5.88
N VAL A 181 -20.26 -3.24 -5.48
CA VAL A 181 -20.80 -1.92 -5.86
C VAL A 181 -19.91 -1.27 -6.91
N TRP A 182 -18.60 -1.19 -6.64
CA TRP A 182 -17.64 -0.62 -7.55
C TRP A 182 -17.26 -1.63 -8.62
N THR A 183 -17.81 -1.41 -9.81
CA THR A 183 -17.59 -2.24 -10.99
C THR A 183 -16.70 -1.49 -11.97
N ARG A 184 -16.03 -2.23 -12.86
CA ARG A 184 -15.16 -1.65 -13.90
C ARG A 184 -15.92 -0.63 -14.76
N GLU A 185 -17.20 -0.87 -15.03
CA GLU A 185 -18.02 -0.03 -15.90
C GLU A 185 -18.56 1.22 -15.21
N LYS A 186 -18.93 1.13 -13.93
CA LYS A 186 -19.60 2.23 -13.21
C LYS A 186 -18.66 3.08 -12.35
N SER A 187 -17.58 2.47 -11.87
CA SER A 187 -16.62 3.09 -10.94
C SER A 187 -15.21 2.59 -11.26
N PRO A 188 -14.69 2.87 -12.48
CA PRO A 188 -13.43 2.29 -12.96
C PRO A 188 -12.25 2.61 -12.04
N GLU A 189 -12.19 3.82 -11.51
CA GLU A 189 -11.11 4.27 -10.61
C GLU A 189 -11.17 3.50 -9.28
N GLU A 190 -12.31 3.51 -8.58
CA GLU A 190 -12.46 2.78 -7.32
C GLU A 190 -12.26 1.26 -7.49
N TRP A 191 -12.76 0.69 -8.59
CA TRP A 191 -12.56 -0.71 -8.94
C TRP A 191 -11.08 -1.04 -9.12
N MET A 192 -10.33 -0.20 -9.85
CA MET A 192 -8.90 -0.35 -10.09
C MET A 192 -8.10 -0.31 -8.78
N TYR A 193 -8.32 0.70 -7.92
CA TYR A 193 -7.65 0.79 -6.62
C TYR A 193 -7.98 -0.41 -5.73
N THR A 194 -9.25 -0.84 -5.72
CA THR A 194 -9.68 -1.99 -4.93
C THR A 194 -9.03 -3.29 -5.42
N MET A 195 -8.91 -3.49 -6.74
CA MET A 195 -8.21 -4.63 -7.33
C MET A 195 -6.70 -4.62 -6.99
N HIS A 196 -6.05 -3.45 -7.01
CA HIS A 196 -4.67 -3.31 -6.57
C HIS A 196 -4.49 -3.74 -5.11
N GLN A 197 -5.33 -3.22 -4.21
CA GLN A 197 -5.22 -3.54 -2.77
C GLN A 197 -5.57 -4.99 -2.47
N LEU A 198 -6.55 -5.56 -3.18
CA LEU A 198 -6.86 -6.99 -3.10
C LEU A 198 -5.65 -7.83 -3.54
N GLY A 199 -4.98 -7.46 -4.63
CA GLY A 199 -3.73 -8.07 -5.07
C GLY A 199 -2.63 -8.04 -4.01
N ALA A 200 -2.43 -6.88 -3.37
CA ALA A 200 -1.44 -6.70 -2.32
C ALA A 200 -1.76 -7.50 -1.05
N THR A 201 -3.04 -7.61 -0.71
CA THR A 201 -3.50 -8.40 0.44
C THR A 201 -3.31 -9.90 0.18
N LEU A 202 -3.71 -10.38 -0.99
CA LEU A 202 -3.54 -11.79 -1.40
C LEU A 202 -2.06 -12.17 -1.50
N HIS A 203 -1.19 -11.26 -1.96
CA HIS A 203 0.25 -11.46 -1.95
C HIS A 203 0.77 -11.68 -0.53
N THR A 204 0.44 -10.75 0.39
CA THR A 204 0.82 -10.85 1.81
C THR A 204 0.28 -12.14 2.44
N PHE A 205 -0.96 -12.50 2.12
CA PHE A 205 -1.60 -13.71 2.63
C PHE A 205 -0.91 -14.99 2.12
N GLY A 206 -0.51 -15.01 0.85
CA GLY A 206 0.28 -16.09 0.27
C GLY A 206 1.64 -16.28 0.96
N LYS A 207 2.32 -15.18 1.31
CA LYS A 207 3.59 -15.23 2.06
C LYS A 207 3.41 -15.87 3.44
N GLN A 208 2.35 -15.50 4.17
CA GLN A 208 2.07 -16.04 5.50
C GLN A 208 1.62 -17.50 5.49
N LEU A 209 0.81 -17.90 4.50
CA LEU A 209 0.35 -19.28 4.36
C LEU A 209 1.35 -20.20 3.66
N LYS A 210 2.40 -19.64 3.03
CA LYS A 210 3.30 -20.36 2.12
C LYS A 210 2.53 -21.12 1.02
N GLY A 211 1.53 -20.46 0.43
CA GLY A 211 0.56 -21.12 -0.46
C GLY A 211 0.38 -20.44 -1.83
N ASN A 212 0.62 -21.19 -2.90
CA ASN A 212 0.57 -20.70 -4.29
C ASN A 212 -0.80 -20.16 -4.73
N ARG A 213 -1.89 -20.71 -4.17
CA ARG A 213 -3.26 -20.28 -4.53
C ARG A 213 -3.46 -18.78 -4.33
N GLN A 214 -2.92 -18.21 -3.24
CA GLN A 214 -3.09 -16.78 -2.97
C GLN A 214 -2.19 -15.93 -3.87
N PHE A 215 -0.98 -16.38 -4.20
CA PHE A 215 -0.14 -15.71 -5.20
C PHE A 215 -0.80 -15.70 -6.58
N GLN A 216 -1.39 -16.81 -7.03
CA GLN A 216 -2.11 -16.87 -8.29
C GLN A 216 -3.30 -15.88 -8.31
N LYS A 217 -4.09 -15.83 -7.23
CA LYS A 217 -5.17 -14.83 -7.11
C LYS A 217 -4.64 -13.40 -7.07
N SER A 218 -3.52 -13.16 -6.41
CA SER A 218 -2.85 -11.85 -6.38
C SER A 218 -2.48 -11.38 -7.79
N VAL A 219 -1.85 -12.25 -8.59
CA VAL A 219 -1.50 -11.95 -9.99
C VAL A 219 -2.74 -11.62 -10.82
N VAL A 220 -3.85 -12.34 -10.62
CA VAL A 220 -5.13 -12.05 -11.32
C VAL A 220 -5.70 -10.70 -10.89
N ALA A 221 -5.72 -10.37 -9.59
CA ALA A 221 -6.21 -9.08 -9.11
C ALA A 221 -5.38 -7.91 -9.67
N TYR A 222 -4.06 -8.03 -9.68
CA TYR A 222 -3.21 -7.01 -10.32
C TYR A 222 -3.41 -6.92 -11.84
N LYS A 223 -3.59 -8.05 -12.56
CA LYS A 223 -3.92 -8.01 -14.00
C LYS A 223 -5.22 -7.25 -14.26
N ASN A 224 -6.20 -7.37 -13.37
CA ASN A 224 -7.44 -6.59 -13.47
C ASN A 224 -7.19 -5.10 -13.23
N ALA A 225 -6.44 -4.72 -12.19
CA ALA A 225 -6.08 -3.32 -11.96
C ALA A 225 -5.32 -2.71 -13.15
N LEU A 226 -4.33 -3.43 -13.71
CA LEU A 226 -3.57 -2.99 -14.89
C LEU A 226 -4.43 -2.74 -16.13
N ALA A 227 -5.59 -3.40 -16.25
CA ALA A 227 -6.48 -3.21 -17.40
C ALA A 227 -7.25 -1.87 -17.37
N ALA A 228 -7.08 -1.08 -16.32
CA ALA A 228 -7.66 0.26 -16.14
C ALA A 228 -6.60 1.33 -15.85
N LEU A 229 -5.32 0.98 -15.86
CA LEU A 229 -4.20 1.89 -15.60
C LEU A 229 -3.52 2.29 -16.91
N ASP A 230 -3.19 3.56 -17.02
CA ASP A 230 -2.35 4.13 -18.07
C ASP A 230 -1.29 5.05 -17.46
N ALA A 231 -0.28 5.38 -18.27
CA ALA A 231 0.86 6.16 -17.81
C ALA A 231 0.57 7.66 -17.71
N ASP A 232 -0.47 8.16 -18.37
CA ASP A 232 -0.77 9.59 -18.42
C ASP A 232 -1.53 10.04 -17.17
N ASP A 233 -2.52 9.25 -16.75
CA ASP A 233 -3.37 9.56 -15.59
C ASP A 233 -2.90 8.87 -14.30
N TYR A 234 -2.21 7.73 -14.40
CA TYR A 234 -1.94 6.84 -13.26
C TYR A 234 -0.51 6.27 -13.24
N ALA A 235 0.49 7.06 -13.66
CA ALA A 235 1.89 6.63 -13.74
C ALA A 235 2.39 5.86 -12.51
N LEU A 236 2.16 6.40 -11.32
CA LEU A 236 2.67 5.79 -10.08
C LEU A 236 1.93 4.50 -9.72
N GLU A 237 0.61 4.48 -9.85
CA GLU A 237 -0.20 3.29 -9.62
C GLU A 237 0.13 2.20 -10.64
N LEU A 238 0.41 2.57 -11.90
CA LEU A 238 0.86 1.66 -12.93
C LEU A 238 2.18 1.01 -12.55
N VAL A 239 3.17 1.80 -12.12
CA VAL A 239 4.47 1.31 -11.63
C VAL A 239 4.30 0.42 -10.40
N ALA A 240 3.52 0.86 -9.40
CA ALA A 240 3.28 0.10 -8.18
C ALA A 240 2.60 -1.24 -8.49
N THR A 241 1.62 -1.25 -9.39
CA THR A 241 0.87 -2.46 -9.77
C THR A 241 1.75 -3.43 -10.54
N HIS A 242 2.57 -2.95 -11.48
CA HIS A 242 3.54 -3.78 -12.19
C HIS A 242 4.61 -4.38 -11.27
N ASN A 243 5.20 -3.56 -10.38
CA ASN A 243 6.19 -4.01 -9.40
C ASN A 243 5.60 -5.04 -8.43
N ASN A 244 4.43 -4.76 -7.87
CA ASN A 244 3.85 -5.63 -6.86
C ASN A 244 3.30 -6.94 -7.46
N ARG A 245 2.82 -6.91 -8.71
CA ARG A 245 2.50 -8.11 -9.48
C ARG A 245 3.72 -8.96 -9.73
N ALA A 246 4.84 -8.34 -10.10
CA ALA A 246 6.10 -9.02 -10.31
C ALA A 246 6.61 -9.70 -9.02
N ALA A 247 6.43 -9.07 -7.86
CA ALA A 247 6.76 -9.68 -6.57
C ALA A 247 5.93 -10.96 -6.29
N ALA A 248 4.64 -10.94 -6.61
CA ALA A 248 3.79 -12.14 -6.49
C ALA A 248 4.20 -13.24 -7.48
N LEU A 249 4.55 -12.88 -8.72
CA LEU A 249 5.08 -13.80 -9.72
C LEU A 249 6.45 -14.38 -9.32
N HIS A 250 7.30 -13.57 -8.69
CA HIS A 250 8.61 -14.01 -8.20
C HIS A 250 8.43 -15.12 -7.16
N HIS A 251 7.64 -14.90 -6.11
CA HIS A 251 7.38 -15.95 -5.13
C HIS A 251 6.68 -17.18 -5.71
N LEU A 252 5.79 -16.99 -6.68
CA LEU A 252 5.16 -18.10 -7.39
C LEU A 252 6.20 -18.91 -8.19
N GLY A 253 7.10 -18.23 -8.91
CA GLY A 253 8.17 -18.86 -9.68
C GLY A 253 9.18 -19.60 -8.82
N GLU A 254 9.56 -19.04 -7.66
CA GLU A 254 10.38 -19.74 -6.67
C GLU A 254 9.67 -20.99 -6.14
N SER A 255 8.40 -20.86 -5.71
CA SER A 255 7.68 -21.98 -5.10
C SER A 255 7.28 -23.08 -6.09
N GLU A 256 7.11 -22.75 -7.37
CA GLU A 256 6.79 -23.70 -8.44
C GLU A 256 8.05 -24.19 -9.17
N GLU A 257 9.24 -23.71 -8.80
CA GLU A 257 10.51 -23.92 -9.53
C GLU A 257 10.35 -23.65 -11.04
N ASN A 258 9.66 -22.55 -11.36
CA ASN A 258 9.18 -22.25 -12.70
C ASN A 258 9.90 -21.02 -13.29
N PRO A 259 10.87 -21.22 -14.21
CA PRO A 259 11.62 -20.12 -14.80
C PRO A 259 10.76 -19.20 -15.68
N ASP A 260 9.67 -19.69 -16.26
CA ASP A 260 8.79 -18.87 -17.09
C ASP A 260 7.97 -17.88 -16.24
N ARG A 261 7.64 -18.25 -14.98
CA ARG A 261 7.06 -17.30 -14.01
C ARG A 261 8.07 -16.21 -13.61
N LEU A 262 9.33 -16.59 -13.45
CA LEU A 262 10.40 -15.62 -13.16
C LEU A 262 10.61 -14.66 -14.35
N LYS A 263 10.57 -15.15 -15.60
CA LYS A 263 10.58 -14.30 -16.80
C LYS A 263 9.37 -13.36 -16.86
N GLU A 264 8.17 -13.85 -16.52
CA GLU A 264 6.96 -12.99 -16.42
C GLU A 264 7.12 -11.90 -15.34
N ALA A 265 7.78 -12.22 -14.21
CA ALA A 265 8.12 -11.26 -13.18
C ALA A 265 9.12 -10.21 -13.66
N ILE A 266 10.22 -10.63 -14.31
CA ILE A 266 11.25 -9.74 -14.90
C ILE A 266 10.59 -8.73 -15.86
N ASN A 267 9.77 -9.21 -16.79
CA ASN A 267 9.06 -8.34 -17.73
C ASN A 267 8.15 -7.32 -17.02
N SER A 268 7.50 -7.73 -15.92
CA SER A 268 6.63 -6.85 -15.15
C SER A 268 7.43 -5.82 -14.34
N TYR A 269 8.60 -6.16 -13.80
CA TYR A 269 9.50 -5.17 -13.19
C TYR A 269 10.12 -4.22 -14.22
N GLU A 270 10.43 -4.70 -15.43
CA GLU A 270 10.93 -3.87 -16.52
C GLU A 270 9.92 -2.80 -16.94
N LEU A 271 8.64 -3.16 -17.02
CA LEU A 271 7.56 -2.19 -17.29
C LEU A 271 7.44 -1.15 -16.16
N ALA A 272 7.54 -1.58 -14.89
CA ALA A 272 7.57 -0.66 -13.76
C ALA A 272 8.76 0.31 -13.84
N LEU A 273 9.95 -0.19 -14.17
CA LEU A 273 11.15 0.64 -14.35
C LEU A 273 10.98 1.62 -15.52
N THR A 274 10.54 1.15 -16.67
CA THR A 274 10.33 1.95 -17.89
C THR A 274 9.38 3.11 -17.62
N VAL A 275 8.18 2.82 -17.10
CA VAL A 275 7.20 3.87 -16.78
C VAL A 275 7.74 4.84 -15.73
N SER A 276 8.46 4.35 -14.71
CA SER A 276 9.03 5.22 -13.68
C SER A 276 10.05 6.22 -14.25
N MET A 277 10.84 5.80 -15.24
CA MET A 277 11.84 6.66 -15.90
C MET A 277 11.19 7.62 -16.89
N GLU A 278 10.27 7.13 -17.72
CA GLU A 278 9.58 7.93 -18.74
C GLU A 278 8.71 9.02 -18.12
N GLN A 279 8.01 8.70 -17.03
CA GLN A 279 7.15 9.63 -16.28
C GLN A 279 7.92 10.44 -15.22
N GLN A 280 9.25 10.29 -15.15
CA GLN A 280 10.13 11.02 -14.23
C GLN A 280 9.66 10.92 -12.77
N LEU A 281 9.20 9.74 -12.36
CA LEU A 281 8.80 9.48 -10.98
C LEU A 281 10.00 9.60 -10.04
N PRO A 282 9.78 9.78 -8.72
CA PRO A 282 10.87 9.87 -7.75
C PRO A 282 11.88 8.74 -7.90
N ILE A 283 13.18 9.08 -7.92
CA ILE A 283 14.26 8.16 -8.29
C ILE A 283 14.26 6.84 -7.54
N HIS A 284 13.89 6.83 -6.26
CA HIS A 284 13.85 5.61 -5.46
C HIS A 284 12.81 4.59 -5.96
N VAL A 285 11.75 5.02 -6.66
CA VAL A 285 10.75 4.14 -7.28
C VAL A 285 11.40 3.32 -8.41
N ALA A 286 12.20 3.99 -9.24
CA ALA A 286 12.98 3.34 -10.29
C ALA A 286 14.03 2.40 -9.69
N VAL A 287 14.77 2.87 -8.68
CA VAL A 287 15.81 2.06 -8.00
C VAL A 287 15.22 0.83 -7.32
N ILE A 288 14.08 0.93 -6.64
CA ILE A 288 13.39 -0.23 -6.06
C ILE A 288 12.98 -1.23 -7.14
N SER A 289 12.42 -0.75 -8.26
CA SER A 289 12.04 -1.61 -9.39
C SER A 289 13.25 -2.34 -9.98
N ARG A 290 14.39 -1.63 -10.09
CA ARG A 290 15.68 -2.15 -10.55
C ARG A 290 16.25 -3.22 -9.60
N VAL A 291 16.27 -2.95 -8.29
CA VAL A 291 16.68 -3.92 -7.25
C VAL A 291 15.84 -5.19 -7.32
N ASN A 292 14.52 -5.05 -7.41
CA ASN A 292 13.62 -6.18 -7.47
C ASN A 292 13.81 -7.00 -8.76
N LYS A 293 13.99 -6.34 -9.91
CA LYS A 293 14.31 -6.98 -11.20
C LYS A 293 15.61 -7.79 -11.12
N ALA A 294 16.69 -7.17 -10.65
CA ALA A 294 17.99 -7.82 -10.51
C ALA A 294 17.91 -9.01 -9.54
N THR A 295 17.12 -8.89 -8.47
CA THR A 295 16.92 -9.98 -7.50
C THR A 295 16.27 -11.20 -8.16
N VAL A 296 15.20 -11.00 -8.95
CA VAL A 296 14.54 -12.13 -9.62
C VAL A 296 15.39 -12.71 -10.77
N GLN A 297 16.19 -11.89 -11.45
CA GLN A 297 17.18 -12.37 -12.43
C GLN A 297 18.24 -13.25 -11.75
N ASN A 298 18.68 -12.91 -10.55
CA ASN A 298 19.63 -13.73 -9.78
C ASN A 298 19.04 -15.11 -9.44
N VAL A 299 17.76 -15.16 -9.07
CA VAL A 299 17.05 -16.43 -8.83
C VAL A 299 16.91 -17.23 -10.12
N LEU A 300 16.60 -16.58 -11.24
CA LEU A 300 16.51 -17.22 -12.53
C LEU A 300 17.87 -17.81 -12.95
N ALA A 301 18.95 -17.03 -12.86
CA ALA A 301 20.31 -17.47 -13.18
C ALA A 301 20.69 -18.74 -12.39
N GLN A 302 20.40 -18.75 -11.09
CA GLN A 302 20.63 -19.91 -10.24
C GLN A 302 19.78 -21.11 -10.68
N MET A 303 18.49 -20.89 -10.97
CA MET A 303 17.55 -21.94 -11.34
C MET A 303 17.91 -22.58 -12.70
N THR A 304 18.44 -21.81 -13.63
CA THR A 304 18.82 -22.27 -14.97
C THR A 304 20.31 -22.57 -15.13
N ASN A 305 21.11 -22.37 -14.07
CA ASN A 305 22.56 -22.46 -14.09
C ASN A 305 23.19 -21.62 -15.23
N ASP A 306 22.71 -20.38 -15.37
CA ASP A 306 23.09 -19.45 -16.43
C ASP A 306 24.18 -18.48 -15.92
N ALA A 307 25.43 -18.78 -16.27
CA ALA A 307 26.59 -18.00 -15.86
C ALA A 307 26.58 -16.57 -16.44
N VAL A 308 26.11 -16.43 -17.67
CA VAL A 308 26.09 -15.14 -18.37
C VAL A 308 25.08 -14.22 -17.68
N LEU A 309 23.90 -14.75 -17.37
CA LEU A 309 22.91 -14.00 -16.60
C LEU A 309 23.41 -13.67 -15.19
N ALA A 310 24.16 -14.58 -14.53
CA ALA A 310 24.74 -14.31 -13.23
C ALA A 310 25.78 -13.17 -13.26
N GLU A 311 26.58 -13.08 -14.33
CA GLU A 311 27.53 -11.98 -14.56
C GLU A 311 26.79 -10.65 -14.78
N GLU A 312 25.80 -10.63 -15.68
CA GLU A 312 24.95 -9.43 -15.91
C GLU A 312 24.27 -8.93 -14.63
N VAL A 313 23.82 -9.85 -13.77
CA VAL A 313 23.19 -9.51 -12.48
C VAL A 313 24.21 -8.95 -11.50
N ALA A 314 25.45 -9.46 -11.47
CA ALA A 314 26.50 -8.92 -10.61
C ALA A 314 26.82 -7.46 -11.01
N ASP A 315 27.03 -7.21 -12.31
CA ASP A 315 27.25 -5.87 -12.85
C ASP A 315 26.10 -4.92 -12.50
N GLU A 316 24.86 -5.39 -12.62
CA GLU A 316 23.66 -4.62 -12.28
C GLU A 316 23.62 -4.21 -10.80
N PHE A 317 23.97 -5.12 -9.88
CA PHE A 317 24.05 -4.79 -8.46
C PHE A 317 25.23 -3.86 -8.14
N GLU A 318 26.37 -3.99 -8.82
CA GLU A 318 27.47 -3.03 -8.69
C GLU A 318 27.02 -1.62 -9.09
N VAL A 319 26.34 -1.48 -10.24
CA VAL A 319 25.79 -0.18 -10.66
C VAL A 319 24.77 0.36 -9.64
N ILE A 320 23.89 -0.48 -9.09
CA ILE A 320 22.93 -0.06 -8.06
C ILE A 320 23.67 0.50 -6.83
N LEU A 321 24.68 -0.21 -6.34
CA LEU A 321 25.43 0.13 -5.14
C LEU A 321 26.29 1.39 -5.31
N GLU A 322 26.92 1.55 -6.47
CA GLU A 322 27.81 2.68 -6.76
C GLU A 322 27.05 3.95 -7.14
N CYS A 323 26.04 3.83 -8.01
CA CYS A 323 25.36 5.00 -8.58
C CYS A 323 24.15 5.46 -7.77
N PHE A 324 23.53 4.57 -6.98
CA PHE A 324 22.30 4.88 -6.26
C PHE A 324 22.34 4.62 -4.74
N PRO A 325 23.47 4.80 -4.02
CA PRO A 325 23.56 4.47 -2.60
C PRO A 325 22.59 5.29 -1.74
N HIS A 326 22.27 6.52 -2.17
CA HIS A 326 21.33 7.41 -1.47
C HIS A 326 19.86 7.05 -1.66
N ALA A 327 19.54 6.23 -2.67
CA ALA A 327 18.19 5.78 -2.98
C ALA A 327 17.89 4.39 -2.39
N LEU A 328 18.76 3.86 -1.54
CA LEU A 328 18.59 2.59 -0.85
C LEU A 328 18.37 2.81 0.64
N GLN A 329 17.29 2.23 1.18
CA GLN A 329 17.14 2.09 2.63
C GLN A 329 18.26 1.19 3.18
N PRO A 330 18.67 1.33 4.47
CA PRO A 330 19.76 0.52 5.04
C PRO A 330 19.59 -1.00 4.90
N LEU A 331 18.34 -1.51 4.97
CA LEU A 331 18.07 -2.94 4.75
C LEU A 331 18.08 -3.32 3.26
N CYS A 332 17.71 -2.39 2.38
CA CYS A 332 17.80 -2.58 0.92
C CYS A 332 19.24 -2.61 0.45
N LEU A 333 20.09 -1.74 1.01
CA LEU A 333 21.54 -1.76 0.77
C LEU A 333 22.14 -3.13 1.10
N LYS A 334 21.86 -3.65 2.31
CA LYS A 334 22.32 -4.99 2.72
C LYS A 334 21.81 -6.10 1.81
N HIS A 335 20.55 -6.04 1.40
CA HIS A 335 20.00 -6.99 0.43
C HIS A 335 20.77 -6.95 -0.89
N CYS A 336 21.07 -5.76 -1.43
CA CYS A 336 21.86 -5.61 -2.66
C CYS A 336 23.27 -6.18 -2.51
N GLU A 337 23.97 -5.90 -1.39
CA GLU A 337 25.31 -6.45 -1.10
C GLU A 337 25.30 -7.99 -1.05
N GLU A 338 24.25 -8.59 -0.48
CA GLU A 338 24.11 -10.04 -0.43
C GLU A 338 23.77 -10.65 -1.78
N GLN A 339 22.90 -10.01 -2.56
CA GLN A 339 22.58 -10.46 -3.92
C GLN A 339 23.80 -10.38 -4.85
N LEU A 340 24.61 -9.33 -4.73
CA LEU A 340 25.88 -9.23 -5.46
C LEU A 340 26.81 -10.40 -5.15
N LYS A 341 27.05 -10.67 -3.85
CA LYS A 341 27.87 -11.82 -3.42
C LYS A 341 27.30 -13.15 -3.95
N LYS A 342 25.98 -13.29 -3.94
CA LYS A 342 25.30 -14.49 -4.46
C LYS A 342 25.50 -14.64 -5.97
N ALA A 343 25.41 -13.56 -6.75
CA ALA A 343 25.66 -13.58 -8.19
C ALA A 343 27.12 -13.95 -8.49
N GLN A 344 28.07 -13.29 -7.83
CA GLN A 344 29.52 -13.58 -7.97
C GLN A 344 29.88 -15.01 -7.56
N SER A 345 29.22 -15.57 -6.54
CA SER A 345 29.46 -16.96 -6.12
C SER A 345 29.07 -17.98 -7.19
N GLN A 346 28.08 -17.68 -8.04
CA GLN A 346 27.63 -18.56 -9.12
C GLN A 346 28.65 -18.62 -10.26
N LEU A 347 29.45 -17.57 -10.45
CA LEU A 347 30.53 -17.54 -11.45
C LEU A 347 31.71 -18.43 -11.08
N ASN A 348 31.92 -18.68 -9.77
CA ASN A 348 33.04 -19.48 -9.26
C ASN A 348 32.76 -20.99 -9.22
N VAL A 349 31.56 -21.44 -9.60
CA VAL A 349 31.11 -22.84 -9.53
C VAL A 349 31.21 -23.55 -10.89
N ILE A 350 31.63 -22.84 -11.93
CA ILE A 350 31.80 -23.31 -13.31
C ILE A 350 33.29 -23.28 -13.65
#